data_AF-A0A212C999-F1
#
_entry.id   AF-A0A212C999-F1
#
_cell.length_a   1.000
_cell.length_b   1.000
_cell.length_c   1.000
_cell.angle_alpha   90.00
_cell.angle_beta   90.00
_cell.angle_gamma   90.00
#
_symmetry.space_group_name_H-M   'P 1'
#
loop_
_entity.id
_entity.type
_entity.pdbx_description
1 polymer ?
#
loop_
_entity_poly.entity_id
_entity_poly.type
_entity_poly.pdbx_seq_one_letter_code
_entity_poly.pdbx_strand_id
1 'polypeptide(L)'
;KDPAYFYGYVYFRQVRDKTLKRGYFQKSLVLISKLPYIHFFHTVLKQIAPEYFEKNEPYLEAGPDSHMSRQAWDNSNSAVNSAVFLHSQMLWELVLLGEPLVVMAPSPSESSETVLALVNCISPLKYFSDFRPYFTIHDSEFKEYTTRTQAPPSVILGVTNPFFAKTLQHWPHIIRIGDLKPAGVYTSYKPYLNRDEDIIKQLQKGVQQKRPSEAQSVILRRYFLELTQSFIIPLSPPQLRQFLPEEFMKTLEKTGPQLTSRIKGDWIGLYRHFLKSPNFDGWFKTRRKEMTQKLEALHLEALCEEDLLLWTQKHTEVETVDLVLKLKNKLLQADREHLPVKPDTMEKLRTHIDAIILALPEDLQGILLKTSMT
;
A
#
# COMPACT_ATOMS: atom_id res chain seq x y z
N LYS A 1 0.86 -10.90 11.01
CA LYS A 1 -0.33 -10.02 11.10
C LYS A 1 -0.26 -9.09 9.90
N ASP A 2 -1.18 -9.20 8.95
CA ASP A 2 -1.30 -8.23 7.87
C ASP A 2 -1.87 -6.94 8.48
N PRO A 3 -1.17 -5.80 8.45
CA PRO A 3 -1.73 -4.54 8.94
C PRO A 3 -2.69 -4.04 7.86
N ALA A 4 -3.90 -4.61 7.82
CA ALA A 4 -4.98 -4.01 7.08
C ALA A 4 -5.27 -2.65 7.73
N TYR A 5 -4.81 -1.57 7.11
CA TYR A 5 -5.15 -0.22 7.52
C TYR A 5 -6.68 -0.07 7.52
N PHE A 6 -7.21 0.56 8.57
CA PHE A 6 -8.57 1.06 8.55
C PHE A 6 -8.55 2.49 8.03
N TYR A 7 -9.37 2.76 7.03
CA TYR A 7 -9.58 4.08 6.47
C TYR A 7 -10.77 4.73 7.18
N GLY A 8 -10.53 5.87 7.83
CA GLY A 8 -11.55 6.71 8.42
C GLY A 8 -11.94 7.84 7.47
N TYR A 9 -13.18 7.82 7.01
CA TYR A 9 -13.77 8.88 6.19
C TYR A 9 -14.61 9.79 7.07
N VAL A 10 -14.42 11.11 6.97
CA VAL A 10 -14.97 12.05 7.94
C VAL A 10 -15.80 13.12 7.25
N TYR A 11 -17.02 13.35 7.75
CA TYR A 11 -17.80 14.54 7.46
C TYR A 11 -17.83 15.44 8.70
N PHE A 12 -17.29 16.65 8.59
CA PHE A 12 -17.22 17.63 9.68
C PHE A 12 -18.19 18.79 9.43
N ARG A 13 -19.03 19.10 10.43
CA ARG A 13 -19.92 20.26 10.42
C ARG A 13 -19.54 21.21 11.54
N GLN A 14 -19.34 22.48 11.18
CA GLN A 14 -19.19 23.58 12.12
C GLN A 14 -20.30 24.61 11.87
N VAL A 15 -21.10 24.91 12.90
CA VAL A 15 -22.17 25.91 12.86
C VAL A 15 -21.84 26.98 13.88
N ARG A 16 -22.02 28.25 13.52
CA ARG A 16 -21.81 29.35 14.48
C ARG A 16 -22.88 29.30 15.56
N ASP A 17 -22.44 29.30 16.80
CA ASP A 17 -23.32 29.29 17.96
C ASP A 17 -22.73 30.21 19.04
N LYS A 18 -23.35 31.38 19.19
CA LYS A 18 -22.91 32.42 20.13
C LYS A 18 -23.15 32.03 21.59
N THR A 19 -23.99 31.03 21.86
CA THR A 19 -24.26 30.57 23.23
C THR A 19 -23.13 29.70 23.79
N LEU A 20 -22.34 29.09 22.89
CA LEU A 20 -21.19 28.28 23.26
C LEU A 20 -19.95 29.15 23.49
N LYS A 21 -19.16 28.85 24.53
CA LYS A 21 -17.92 29.56 24.86
C LYS A 21 -16.93 29.68 23.70
N ARG A 22 -16.90 28.70 22.79
CA ARG A 22 -16.02 28.68 21.61
C ARG A 22 -16.62 29.38 20.39
N GLY A 23 -17.88 29.84 20.45
CA GLY A 23 -18.57 30.54 19.37
C GLY A 23 -19.09 29.65 18.23
N TYR A 24 -18.88 28.34 18.32
CA TYR A 24 -19.26 27.36 17.30
C TYR A 24 -19.68 26.04 17.92
N PHE A 25 -20.70 25.42 17.34
CA PHE A 25 -21.08 24.02 17.51
C PHE A 25 -20.34 23.17 16.47
N GLN A 26 -19.71 22.08 16.90
CA GLN A 26 -18.89 21.21 16.06
C GLN A 26 -19.35 19.76 16.22
N LYS A 27 -19.60 19.06 15.10
CA LYS A 27 -19.98 17.64 15.08
C LYS A 27 -19.32 16.96 13.89
N SER A 28 -18.94 15.70 14.07
CA SER A 28 -18.33 14.87 13.03
C SER A 28 -19.08 13.55 12.91
N LEU A 29 -19.18 13.03 11.68
CA LEU A 29 -19.59 11.66 11.39
C LEU A 29 -18.42 10.95 10.74
N VAL A 30 -18.08 9.76 11.24
CA VAL A 30 -16.92 8.99 10.79
C VAL A 30 -17.38 7.62 10.28
N LEU A 31 -17.01 7.27 9.06
CA LEU A 31 -17.18 5.94 8.47
C LEU A 31 -15.83 5.23 8.46
N ILE A 32 -15.76 4.03 9.04
CA ILE A 32 -14.55 3.22 9.12
C ILE A 32 -14.68 2.04 8.15
N SER A 33 -13.71 1.86 7.26
CA SER A 33 -13.69 0.76 6.30
C SER A 33 -12.28 0.21 6.10
N LYS A 34 -12.17 -1.08 5.74
CA LYS A 34 -10.90 -1.66 5.25
C LYS A 34 -10.66 -1.37 3.77
N LEU A 35 -11.66 -0.83 3.05
CA LEU A 35 -11.61 -0.58 1.62
C LEU A 35 -11.24 0.89 1.35
N PRO A 36 -10.22 1.17 0.51
CA PRO A 36 -9.74 2.53 0.23
C PRO A 36 -10.61 3.30 -0.80
N TYR A 37 -11.94 3.19 -0.75
CA TYR A 37 -12.83 3.84 -1.73
C TYR A 37 -13.18 5.29 -1.34
N ILE A 38 -12.18 6.17 -1.42
CA ILE A 38 -12.26 7.57 -0.97
C ILE A 38 -13.48 8.30 -1.53
N HIS A 39 -13.64 8.32 -2.86
CA HIS A 39 -14.73 9.07 -3.48
C HIS A 39 -16.12 8.51 -3.14
N PHE A 40 -16.24 7.19 -3.10
CA PHE A 40 -17.50 6.52 -2.77
C PHE A 40 -17.93 6.82 -1.34
N PHE A 41 -17.08 6.57 -0.34
CA PHE A 41 -17.43 6.78 1.05
C PHE A 41 -17.61 8.26 1.41
N HIS A 42 -16.87 9.17 0.79
CA HIS A 42 -17.14 10.61 0.93
C HIS A 42 -18.50 11.01 0.35
N THR A 43 -18.90 10.42 -0.78
CA THR A 43 -20.20 10.68 -1.41
C THR A 43 -21.34 10.17 -0.53
N VAL A 44 -21.21 8.95 0.01
CA VAL A 44 -22.15 8.38 0.98
C VAL A 44 -22.26 9.29 2.21
N LEU A 45 -21.13 9.67 2.82
CA LEU A 45 -21.10 10.55 4.00
C LEU A 45 -21.78 11.90 3.75
N LYS A 46 -21.58 12.50 2.57
CA LYS A 46 -22.24 13.77 2.21
C LYS A 46 -23.76 13.67 2.14
N GLN A 47 -24.29 12.50 1.81
CA GLN A 47 -25.73 12.27 1.77
C GLN A 47 -26.27 12.00 3.19
N ILE A 48 -25.62 11.14 3.96
CA ILE A 48 -26.14 10.71 5.26
C ILE A 48 -25.88 11.70 6.41
N ALA A 49 -24.75 12.43 6.39
CA ALA A 49 -24.33 13.24 7.54
C ALA A 49 -25.22 14.47 7.81
N PRO A 50 -25.66 15.25 6.80
CA PRO A 50 -26.56 16.38 7.04
C PRO A 50 -27.84 15.95 7.76
N GLU A 51 -28.50 14.90 7.25
CA GLU A 51 -29.72 14.36 7.83
C GLU A 51 -29.50 13.79 9.24
N TYR A 52 -28.44 12.98 9.42
CA TYR A 52 -28.10 12.44 10.73
C TYR A 52 -27.88 13.54 11.77
N PHE A 53 -27.30 14.67 11.36
CA PHE A 53 -27.05 15.77 12.26
C PHE A 53 -28.26 16.66 12.55
N GLU A 54 -29.35 16.54 11.78
CA GLU A 54 -30.63 17.21 12.02
C GLU A 54 -31.56 16.32 12.84
N LYS A 55 -31.68 15.05 12.48
CA LYS A 55 -32.66 14.10 13.05
C LYS A 55 -32.13 13.34 14.27
N ASN A 56 -30.81 13.24 14.46
CA ASN A 56 -30.13 12.44 15.50
C ASN A 56 -30.48 10.92 15.51
N GLU A 57 -31.12 10.40 14.47
CA GLU A 57 -31.46 8.98 14.35
C GLU A 57 -30.49 8.25 13.41
N PRO A 58 -29.95 7.07 13.79
CA PRO A 58 -29.09 6.28 12.92
C PRO A 58 -29.93 5.61 11.82
N TYR A 59 -29.94 6.22 10.63
CA TYR A 59 -30.57 5.65 9.44
C TYR A 59 -29.67 4.55 8.86
N LEU A 60 -30.12 3.28 8.88
CA LEU A 60 -29.49 2.19 8.14
C LEU A 60 -30.47 1.24 7.42
N GLU A 61 -31.76 1.60 7.31
CA GLU A 61 -32.70 0.86 6.46
C GLU A 61 -33.28 1.73 5.32
N ALA A 62 -33.01 1.24 4.10
CA ALA A 62 -33.46 1.53 2.73
C ALA A 62 -34.46 2.67 2.40
N GLY A 63 -34.21 3.33 1.26
CA GLY A 63 -35.22 4.01 0.46
C GLY A 63 -34.64 4.98 -0.58
N PRO A 64 -34.67 4.68 -1.89
CA PRO A 64 -34.17 5.57 -2.93
C PRO A 64 -35.28 6.57 -3.28
N ASP A 65 -35.20 7.79 -2.76
CA ASP A 65 -35.89 8.94 -3.35
C ASP A 65 -35.47 10.23 -2.65
N SER A 66 -34.66 11.05 -3.32
CA SER A 66 -34.83 12.49 -3.31
C SER A 66 -33.91 13.15 -4.33
N HIS A 67 -34.57 13.87 -5.24
CA HIS A 67 -34.00 14.90 -6.07
C HIS A 67 -33.18 15.90 -5.23
N MET A 68 -31.97 16.25 -5.66
CA MET A 68 -31.60 17.62 -6.07
C MET A 68 -30.09 17.94 -5.98
N SER A 69 -29.72 18.88 -6.85
CA SER A 69 -28.61 19.85 -6.74
C SER A 69 -27.17 19.33 -6.94
N ARG A 70 -26.80 19.23 -8.23
CA ARG A 70 -25.44 19.55 -8.70
C ARG A 70 -25.18 21.04 -8.45
N GLN A 71 -24.58 21.41 -7.32
CA GLN A 71 -23.85 22.68 -7.16
C GLN A 71 -23.20 22.73 -5.77
N ALA A 72 -21.98 22.21 -5.66
CA ALA A 72 -20.95 22.65 -4.71
C ALA A 72 -19.78 21.63 -4.72
N TRP A 73 -18.93 21.65 -5.75
CA TRP A 73 -17.58 21.06 -5.62
C TRP A 73 -16.52 21.64 -6.58
N ASP A 74 -16.78 22.72 -7.32
CA ASP A 74 -15.84 23.15 -8.36
C ASP A 74 -14.65 24.02 -7.90
N ASN A 75 -14.46 24.28 -6.59
CA ASN A 75 -13.54 25.35 -6.18
C ASN A 75 -12.38 24.99 -5.24
N SER A 76 -12.09 23.72 -4.93
CA SER A 76 -10.95 23.39 -4.03
C SER A 76 -9.69 22.84 -4.73
N ASN A 77 -9.69 22.64 -6.05
CA ASN A 77 -8.54 22.02 -6.76
C ASN A 77 -7.67 22.98 -7.59
N SER A 78 -7.87 24.30 -7.53
CA SER A 78 -7.11 25.22 -8.40
C SER A 78 -5.70 25.55 -7.89
N ALA A 79 -5.45 25.49 -6.57
CA ALA A 79 -4.20 25.97 -5.97
C ALA A 79 -3.10 24.92 -5.77
N VAL A 80 -3.39 23.62 -5.90
CA VAL A 80 -2.40 22.53 -5.73
C VAL A 80 -1.46 22.39 -6.95
N ASN A 81 -1.73 23.10 -8.05
CA ASN A 81 -1.44 22.63 -9.41
C ASN A 81 -0.30 23.34 -10.18
N SER A 82 0.74 23.86 -9.55
CA SER A 82 1.91 24.36 -10.31
C SER A 82 3.26 23.98 -9.70
N ALA A 83 3.45 24.22 -8.40
CA ALA A 83 4.71 23.91 -7.74
C ALA A 83 4.94 22.39 -7.60
N VAL A 84 3.90 21.61 -7.34
CA VAL A 84 4.01 20.13 -7.21
C VAL A 84 4.31 19.50 -8.58
N PHE A 85 3.69 19.99 -9.66
CA PHE A 85 3.90 19.44 -11.01
C PHE A 85 5.35 19.54 -11.48
N LEU A 86 6.01 20.67 -11.21
CA LEU A 86 7.43 20.87 -11.54
C LEU A 86 8.36 19.89 -10.82
N HIS A 87 7.89 19.29 -9.74
CA HIS A 87 8.65 18.42 -8.86
C HIS A 87 8.15 16.96 -8.89
N SER A 88 7.22 16.61 -9.80
CA SER A 88 6.55 15.30 -9.84
C SER A 88 7.53 14.13 -9.82
N GLN A 89 8.59 14.21 -10.64
CA GLN A 89 9.61 13.16 -10.75
C GLN A 89 10.45 13.05 -9.46
N MET A 90 10.87 14.18 -8.88
CA MET A 90 11.60 14.20 -7.60
C MET A 90 10.75 13.66 -6.46
N LEU A 91 9.47 14.03 -6.40
CA LEU A 91 8.54 13.54 -5.40
C LEU A 91 8.33 12.03 -5.52
N TRP A 92 8.27 11.51 -6.75
CA TRP A 92 8.26 10.07 -6.99
C TRP A 92 9.52 9.38 -6.47
N GLU A 93 10.71 9.94 -6.66
CA GLU A 93 11.95 9.38 -6.07
C GLU A 93 11.92 9.38 -4.54
N LEU A 94 11.53 10.50 -3.91
CA LEU A 94 11.43 10.59 -2.45
C LEU A 94 10.49 9.51 -1.88
N VAL A 95 9.33 9.33 -2.52
CA VAL A 95 8.37 8.28 -2.12
C VAL A 95 8.95 6.89 -2.39
N LEU A 96 9.56 6.65 -3.55
CA LEU A 96 10.15 5.38 -3.92
C LEU A 96 11.23 4.93 -2.92
N LEU A 97 12.04 5.87 -2.45
CA LEU A 97 13.13 5.65 -1.51
C LEU A 97 12.67 5.60 -0.04
N GLY A 98 11.41 5.95 0.25
CA GLY A 98 10.89 6.00 1.62
C GLY A 98 11.51 7.13 2.45
N GLU A 99 11.83 8.25 1.80
CA GLU A 99 12.42 9.42 2.46
C GLU A 99 11.41 10.09 3.41
N PRO A 100 11.86 10.59 4.59
CA PRO A 100 10.99 11.30 5.52
C PRO A 100 10.43 12.60 4.92
N LEU A 101 9.11 12.74 4.89
CA LEU A 101 8.44 13.83 4.17
C LEU A 101 7.27 14.39 4.95
N VAL A 102 7.18 15.73 5.04
CA VAL A 102 6.05 16.41 5.66
C VAL A 102 5.22 17.13 4.61
N VAL A 103 3.92 16.88 4.58
CA VAL A 103 2.92 17.64 3.83
C VAL A 103 2.21 18.58 4.79
N MET A 104 2.40 19.89 4.60
CA MET A 104 1.67 20.94 5.29
C MET A 104 0.54 21.44 4.39
N ALA A 105 -0.69 21.30 4.86
CA ALA A 105 -1.88 21.70 4.13
C ALA A 105 -2.77 22.64 4.98
N PRO A 106 -3.65 23.45 4.35
CA PRO A 106 -4.57 24.32 5.06
C PRO A 106 -5.73 23.56 5.73
N SER A 107 -6.02 22.32 5.30
CA SER A 107 -7.09 21.49 5.86
C SER A 107 -6.68 20.02 6.01
N PRO A 108 -7.30 19.27 6.95
CA PRO A 108 -7.07 17.83 7.09
C PRO A 108 -7.40 17.04 5.82
N SER A 109 -8.39 17.49 5.03
CA SER A 109 -8.77 16.88 3.76
C SER A 109 -7.64 16.99 2.73
N GLU A 110 -7.14 18.20 2.49
CA GLU A 110 -6.04 18.42 1.53
C GLU A 110 -4.75 17.73 1.96
N SER A 111 -4.46 17.70 3.27
CA SER A 111 -3.37 16.93 3.85
C SER A 111 -3.51 15.45 3.50
N SER A 112 -4.66 14.86 3.81
CA SER A 112 -4.90 13.42 3.66
C SER A 112 -4.86 13.00 2.20
N GLU A 113 -5.53 13.76 1.32
CA GLU A 113 -5.56 13.48 -0.11
C GLU A 113 -4.17 13.55 -0.74
N THR A 114 -3.35 14.53 -0.34
CA THR A 114 -1.99 14.69 -0.86
C THR A 114 -1.07 13.57 -0.40
N VAL A 115 -1.09 13.19 0.88
CA VAL A 115 -0.31 12.06 1.38
C VAL A 115 -0.70 10.76 0.67
N LEU A 116 -1.99 10.50 0.50
CA LEU A 116 -2.48 9.32 -0.22
C LEU A 116 -2.10 9.36 -1.71
N ALA A 117 -2.11 10.53 -2.35
CA ALA A 117 -1.66 10.68 -3.73
C ALA A 117 -0.16 10.40 -3.88
N LEU A 118 0.67 10.86 -2.94
CA LEU A 118 2.09 10.59 -2.89
C LEU A 118 2.36 9.09 -2.75
N VAL A 119 1.77 8.43 -1.74
CA VAL A 119 1.92 6.99 -1.53
C VAL A 119 1.53 6.17 -2.77
N ASN A 120 0.49 6.60 -3.49
CA ASN A 120 0.02 5.92 -4.71
C ASN A 120 0.84 6.25 -5.97
N CYS A 121 1.75 7.23 -5.94
CA CYS A 121 2.52 7.61 -7.13
C CYS A 121 3.54 6.54 -7.54
N ILE A 122 3.88 5.61 -6.65
CA ILE A 122 4.75 4.48 -6.96
C ILE A 122 3.98 3.21 -7.32
N SER A 123 2.66 3.27 -7.54
CA SER A 123 1.90 2.09 -7.99
C SER A 123 2.41 1.57 -9.35
N PRO A 124 2.59 0.25 -9.55
CA PRO A 124 2.08 -0.87 -8.75
C PRO A 124 3.03 -1.36 -7.65
N LEU A 125 4.15 -0.68 -7.39
CA LEU A 125 4.97 -0.98 -6.23
C LEU A 125 4.19 -0.59 -4.97
N LYS A 126 4.04 -1.53 -4.03
CA LYS A 126 3.44 -1.24 -2.73
C LYS A 126 4.41 -0.38 -1.92
N TYR A 127 3.91 0.69 -1.32
CA TYR A 127 4.63 1.47 -0.33
C TYR A 127 4.65 0.72 1.01
N PHE A 128 5.83 0.56 1.61
CA PHE A 128 6.02 -0.18 2.87
C PHE A 128 6.54 0.66 4.02
N SER A 129 6.86 1.93 3.79
CA SER A 129 7.16 2.86 4.89
C SER A 129 5.86 3.34 5.57
N ASP A 130 5.94 3.93 6.76
CA ASP A 130 4.76 4.45 7.45
C ASP A 130 4.23 5.71 6.72
N PHE A 131 2.93 5.97 6.83
CA PHE A 131 2.35 7.22 6.39
C PHE A 131 1.14 7.59 7.24
N ARG A 132 1.03 8.86 7.59
CA ARG A 132 -0.06 9.43 8.39
C ARG A 132 -0.76 10.50 7.55
N PRO A 133 -1.90 10.20 6.89
CA PRO A 133 -2.60 11.17 6.06
C PRO A 133 -2.98 12.46 6.82
N TYR A 134 -3.27 12.31 8.11
CA TYR A 134 -3.44 13.43 9.03
C TYR A 134 -2.87 13.08 10.41
N PHE A 135 -1.81 13.77 10.80
CA PHE A 135 -1.08 13.64 12.05
C PHE A 135 -1.32 14.85 12.95
N THR A 136 -1.53 14.60 14.23
CA THR A 136 -1.96 15.58 15.22
C THR A 136 -1.02 15.61 16.41
N ILE A 137 -1.17 16.64 17.25
CA ILE A 137 -0.43 16.76 18.51
C ILE A 137 -0.85 15.71 19.56
N HIS A 138 -1.95 14.99 19.30
CA HIS A 138 -2.53 14.01 20.21
C HIS A 138 -2.14 12.57 19.87
N ASP A 139 -1.44 12.36 18.75
CA ASP A 139 -0.88 11.07 18.40
C ASP A 139 0.18 10.63 19.43
N SER A 140 0.18 9.35 19.80
CA SER A 140 1.11 8.77 20.76
C SER A 140 2.58 8.98 20.38
N GLU A 141 2.85 8.95 19.08
CA GLU A 141 4.16 9.08 18.44
C GLU A 141 4.57 10.55 18.24
N PHE A 142 3.74 11.52 18.67
CA PHE A 142 4.02 12.95 18.52
C PHE A 142 5.43 13.35 19.00
N LYS A 143 5.84 12.87 20.18
CA LYS A 143 7.18 13.18 20.72
C LYS A 143 8.30 12.57 19.89
N GLU A 144 8.09 11.38 19.36
CA GLU A 144 9.08 10.67 18.53
C GLU A 144 9.28 11.40 17.21
N TYR A 145 8.20 11.79 16.52
CA TYR A 145 8.28 12.42 15.20
C TYR A 145 8.68 13.90 15.25
N THR A 146 8.62 14.54 16.43
CA THR A 146 8.99 15.95 16.58
C THR A 146 10.34 16.18 17.26
N THR A 147 11.02 15.11 17.68
CA THR A 147 12.35 15.22 18.29
C THR A 147 13.40 15.69 17.26
N ARG A 148 14.41 16.42 17.75
CA ARG A 148 15.59 16.83 16.95
C ARG A 148 16.85 16.03 17.27
N THR A 149 16.76 15.11 18.21
CA THR A 149 17.91 14.34 18.70
C THR A 149 18.23 13.13 17.83
N GLN A 150 17.30 12.73 16.97
CA GLN A 150 17.41 11.55 16.12
C GLN A 150 17.01 11.93 14.69
N ALA A 151 17.48 11.16 13.72
CA ALA A 151 17.03 11.30 12.35
C ALA A 151 15.53 10.96 12.27
N PRO A 152 14.74 11.70 11.48
CA PRO A 152 13.33 11.36 11.27
C PRO A 152 13.18 9.94 10.71
N PRO A 153 12.19 9.16 11.16
CA PRO A 153 11.92 7.84 10.61
C PRO A 153 11.41 7.95 9.16
N SER A 154 11.49 6.85 8.40
CA SER A 154 10.86 6.75 7.07
C SER A 154 9.34 6.81 7.19
N VAL A 155 8.80 8.02 7.12
CA VAL A 155 7.36 8.29 7.22
C VAL A 155 6.96 9.51 6.40
N ILE A 156 5.77 9.46 5.79
CA ILE A 156 5.10 10.64 5.22
C ILE A 156 4.06 11.15 6.22
N LEU A 157 4.22 12.38 6.70
CA LEU A 157 3.30 13.01 7.65
C LEU A 157 2.49 14.11 6.97
N GLY A 158 1.16 13.97 6.97
CA GLY A 158 0.25 15.05 6.63
C GLY A 158 -0.14 15.83 7.88
N VAL A 159 0.04 17.15 7.89
CA VAL A 159 -0.26 18.02 9.02
C VAL A 159 -0.95 19.30 8.58
N THR A 160 -1.65 19.94 9.51
CA THR A 160 -2.21 21.28 9.35
C THR A 160 -1.39 22.33 10.13
N ASN A 161 -1.38 23.58 9.66
CA ASN A 161 -0.66 24.74 10.24
C ASN A 161 -1.28 25.18 11.61
N PRO A 162 -0.76 26.12 12.46
CA PRO A 162 0.54 26.84 12.59
C PRO A 162 1.64 26.17 13.43
N PHE A 163 1.26 25.27 14.33
CA PHE A 163 2.19 24.70 15.30
C PHE A 163 3.27 23.84 14.62
N PHE A 164 2.87 22.96 13.70
CA PHE A 164 3.77 22.05 13.01
C PHE A 164 4.78 22.75 12.09
N ALA A 165 4.46 23.95 11.57
CA ALA A 165 5.37 24.69 10.72
C ALA A 165 6.68 25.04 11.42
N LYS A 166 6.65 25.33 12.74
CA LYS A 166 7.84 25.58 13.55
C LYS A 166 8.46 24.28 14.08
N THR A 167 7.61 23.35 14.50
CA THR A 167 8.05 22.09 15.11
C THR A 167 8.81 21.22 14.11
N LEU A 168 8.29 21.07 12.89
CA LEU A 168 8.83 20.19 11.85
C LEU A 168 9.69 20.91 10.80
N GLN A 169 10.05 22.20 11.00
CA GLN A 169 10.85 22.97 10.03
C GLN A 169 12.23 22.38 9.70
N HIS A 170 12.71 21.48 10.55
CA HIS A 170 14.02 20.83 10.44
C HIS A 170 13.97 19.52 9.64
N TRP A 171 12.76 19.08 9.24
CA TRP A 171 12.60 17.87 8.44
C TRP A 171 13.24 18.05 7.05
N PRO A 172 13.79 16.98 6.47
CA PRO A 172 14.60 17.08 5.25
C PRO A 172 13.76 17.50 4.04
N HIS A 173 12.48 17.12 4.01
CA HIS A 173 11.57 17.38 2.90
C HIS A 173 10.23 17.88 3.42
N ILE A 174 9.82 19.06 2.93
CA ILE A 174 8.57 19.70 3.31
C ILE A 174 7.83 20.16 2.04
N ILE A 175 6.58 19.75 1.91
CA ILE A 175 5.65 20.22 0.88
C ILE A 175 4.65 21.14 1.56
N ARG A 176 4.49 22.37 1.06
CA ARG A 176 3.45 23.31 1.49
C ARG A 176 2.48 23.56 0.34
N ILE A 177 1.21 23.21 0.53
CA ILE A 177 0.15 23.36 -0.48
C ILE A 177 -0.94 24.35 -0.04
N GLY A 178 -1.79 24.73 -0.98
CA GLY A 178 -2.89 25.68 -0.76
C GLY A 178 -2.40 27.11 -0.54
N ASP A 179 -3.13 27.88 0.25
CA ASP A 179 -2.83 29.30 0.52
C ASP A 179 -1.72 29.53 1.55
N LEU A 180 -0.99 28.47 1.94
CA LEU A 180 0.15 28.57 2.85
C LEU A 180 1.30 29.30 2.16
N LYS A 181 1.64 30.52 2.61
CA LYS A 181 2.75 31.29 2.04
C LYS A 181 4.04 31.16 2.88
N PRO A 182 5.21 30.92 2.26
CA PRO A 182 5.38 30.54 0.85
C PRO A 182 4.99 29.07 0.61
N ALA A 183 4.27 28.83 -0.50
CA ALA A 183 3.88 27.50 -0.97
C ALA A 183 5.00 26.91 -1.83
N GLY A 184 5.12 25.59 -1.84
CA GLY A 184 6.12 24.90 -2.65
C GLY A 184 6.72 23.68 -1.99
N VAL A 185 7.74 23.12 -2.66
CA VAL A 185 8.50 21.96 -2.19
C VAL A 185 9.86 22.45 -1.70
N TYR A 186 10.18 22.17 -0.45
CA TYR A 186 11.42 22.54 0.23
C TYR A 186 12.21 21.28 0.51
N THR A 187 13.36 21.15 -0.15
CA THR A 187 14.22 19.98 -0.04
C THR A 187 15.63 20.31 -0.51
N SER A 188 16.62 19.69 0.13
CA SER A 188 18.02 19.67 -0.35
C SER A 188 18.33 18.41 -1.18
N TYR A 189 17.33 17.56 -1.42
CA TYR A 189 17.49 16.32 -2.19
C TYR A 189 17.90 16.63 -3.62
N LYS A 190 18.86 15.85 -4.13
CA LYS A 190 19.34 15.92 -5.50
C LYS A 190 18.78 14.70 -6.24
N PRO A 191 17.84 14.89 -7.17
CA PRO A 191 17.29 13.77 -7.94
C PRO A 191 18.37 13.00 -8.69
N TYR A 192 18.23 11.68 -8.73
CA TYR A 192 19.06 10.83 -9.57
C TYR A 192 18.66 10.97 -11.04
N LEU A 193 17.36 11.07 -11.30
CA LEU A 193 16.81 11.19 -12.63
C LEU A 193 16.53 12.65 -13.00
N ASN A 194 16.66 12.92 -14.29
CA ASN A 194 16.34 14.22 -14.85
C ASN A 194 14.82 14.45 -14.84
N ARG A 195 14.45 15.73 -14.81
CA ARG A 195 13.05 16.13 -14.97
C ARG A 195 12.55 15.74 -16.36
N ASP A 196 11.32 15.26 -16.40
CA ASP A 196 10.61 15.01 -17.64
C ASP A 196 9.90 16.31 -18.08
N GLU A 197 10.52 17.03 -19.02
CA GLU A 197 9.99 18.30 -19.51
C GLU A 197 8.70 18.13 -20.32
N ASP A 198 8.46 16.96 -20.91
CA ASP A 198 7.29 16.73 -21.75
C ASP A 198 6.02 16.63 -20.89
N ILE A 199 6.07 15.86 -19.81
CA ILE A 199 4.94 15.77 -18.86
C ILE A 199 4.69 17.12 -18.18
N ILE A 200 5.76 17.86 -17.82
CA ILE A 200 5.64 19.19 -17.21
C ILE A 200 4.91 20.15 -18.17
N LYS A 201 5.34 20.23 -19.43
CA LYS A 201 4.69 21.07 -20.45
C LYS A 201 3.25 20.64 -20.70
N GLN A 202 2.97 19.33 -20.74
CA GLN A 202 1.62 18.81 -20.96
C GLN A 202 0.65 19.17 -19.81
N LEU A 203 1.12 19.10 -18.57
CA LEU A 203 0.35 19.49 -17.38
C LEU A 203 0.15 21.00 -17.33
N GLN A 204 1.20 21.80 -17.55
CA GLN A 204 1.13 23.26 -17.61
C GLN A 204 0.16 23.74 -18.69
N LYS A 205 0.23 23.17 -19.90
CA LYS A 205 -0.72 23.46 -20.98
C LYS A 205 -2.15 23.12 -20.57
N GLY A 206 -2.35 22.01 -19.87
CA GLY A 206 -3.65 21.65 -19.32
C GLY A 206 -4.20 22.68 -18.34
N VAL A 207 -3.35 23.25 -17.47
CA VAL A 207 -3.74 24.33 -16.55
C VAL A 207 -4.11 25.60 -17.31
N GLN A 208 -3.27 26.00 -18.28
CA GLN A 208 -3.53 27.18 -19.13
C GLN A 208 -4.84 27.05 -19.91
N GLN A 209 -5.16 25.83 -20.37
CA GLN A 209 -6.37 25.52 -21.11
C GLN A 209 -7.59 25.24 -20.21
N LYS A 210 -7.47 25.39 -18.88
CA LYS A 210 -8.52 25.07 -17.90
C LYS A 210 -9.07 23.65 -18.06
N ARG A 211 -8.21 22.69 -18.38
CA ARG A 211 -8.56 21.27 -18.48
C ARG A 211 -9.14 20.79 -17.13
N PRO A 212 -10.22 19.99 -17.13
CA PRO A 212 -10.77 19.39 -15.91
C PRO A 212 -9.71 18.66 -15.09
N SER A 213 -9.84 18.72 -13.77
CA SER A 213 -8.85 18.18 -12.83
C SER A 213 -8.71 16.65 -12.93
N GLU A 214 -9.78 15.97 -13.31
CA GLU A 214 -9.87 14.53 -13.53
C GLU A 214 -8.99 14.12 -14.71
N ALA A 215 -9.05 14.89 -15.81
CA ALA A 215 -8.23 14.62 -16.99
C ALA A 215 -6.75 14.88 -16.73
N GLN A 216 -6.40 15.92 -15.96
CA GLN A 216 -5.02 16.14 -15.48
C GLN A 216 -4.55 14.98 -14.59
N SER A 217 -5.42 14.51 -13.70
CA SER A 217 -5.13 13.38 -12.79
C SER A 217 -4.88 12.08 -13.54
N VAL A 218 -5.64 11.79 -14.60
CA VAL A 218 -5.43 10.60 -15.45
C VAL A 218 -4.07 10.64 -16.13
N ILE A 219 -3.67 11.80 -16.68
CA ILE A 219 -2.36 11.99 -17.32
C ILE A 219 -1.24 11.72 -16.30
N LEU A 220 -1.34 12.30 -15.10
CA LEU A 220 -0.33 12.13 -14.06
C LEU A 220 -0.26 10.68 -13.54
N ARG A 221 -1.42 10.04 -13.33
CA ARG A 221 -1.48 8.62 -12.92
C ARG A 221 -0.84 7.70 -13.96
N ARG A 222 -1.11 7.94 -15.24
CA ARG A 222 -0.50 7.18 -16.33
C ARG A 222 1.01 7.35 -16.37
N TYR A 223 1.49 8.60 -16.25
CA TYR A 223 2.92 8.88 -16.18
C TYR A 223 3.62 8.11 -15.06
N PHE A 224 3.09 8.18 -13.84
CA PHE A 224 3.64 7.48 -12.69
C PHE A 224 3.57 5.96 -12.80
N LEU A 225 2.48 5.43 -13.38
CA LEU A 225 2.32 4.01 -13.64
C LEU A 225 3.41 3.50 -14.60
N GLU A 226 3.57 4.16 -15.76
CA GLU A 226 4.56 3.80 -16.76
C GLU A 226 5.98 3.90 -16.19
N LEU A 227 6.29 4.99 -15.47
CA LEU A 227 7.59 5.18 -14.82
C LEU A 227 7.91 4.08 -13.81
N THR A 228 6.94 3.76 -12.95
CA THR A 228 7.14 2.73 -11.92
C THR A 228 7.23 1.34 -12.54
N GLN A 229 6.45 1.03 -13.57
CA GLN A 229 6.58 -0.24 -14.29
C GLN A 229 7.97 -0.39 -14.92
N SER A 230 8.48 0.65 -15.59
CA SER A 230 9.84 0.67 -16.11
C SER A 230 10.89 0.42 -15.02
N PHE A 231 10.70 0.98 -13.83
CA PHE A 231 11.58 0.74 -12.68
C PHE A 231 11.47 -0.68 -12.10
N ILE A 232 10.31 -1.32 -12.14
CA ILE A 232 10.12 -2.65 -11.56
C ILE A 232 10.57 -3.77 -12.49
N ILE A 233 10.48 -3.60 -13.82
CA ILE A 233 10.82 -4.64 -14.81
C ILE A 233 12.16 -5.36 -14.53
N PRO A 234 13.26 -4.65 -14.24
CA PRO A 234 14.55 -5.29 -13.98
C PRO A 234 14.59 -6.05 -12.64
N LEU A 235 13.74 -5.69 -11.67
CA LEU A 235 13.56 -6.38 -10.38
C LEU A 235 12.85 -7.74 -10.54
N SER A 236 13.00 -8.39 -11.68
CA SER A 236 12.44 -9.71 -12.03
C SER A 236 12.51 -10.67 -10.85
N PRO A 237 11.51 -11.57 -10.71
CA PRO A 237 11.25 -12.30 -9.47
C PRO A 237 12.54 -12.90 -8.94
N PRO A 238 12.96 -12.57 -7.70
CA PRO A 238 14.22 -13.03 -7.17
C PRO A 238 14.22 -14.55 -7.24
N GLN A 239 15.21 -15.14 -7.90
CA GLN A 239 15.37 -16.60 -7.86
C GLN A 239 15.34 -17.04 -6.38
N LEU A 240 14.96 -18.29 -6.07
CA LEU A 240 15.02 -18.82 -4.69
C LEU A 240 16.41 -18.67 -4.03
N ARG A 241 17.45 -18.37 -4.83
CA ARG A 241 18.77 -17.96 -4.37
C ARG A 241 18.73 -16.62 -3.64
N GLN A 242 19.75 -16.40 -2.81
CA GLN A 242 19.97 -15.11 -2.15
C GLN A 242 20.06 -13.99 -3.19
N PHE A 243 19.31 -12.91 -3.00
CA PHE A 243 19.44 -11.72 -3.84
C PHE A 243 20.79 -11.04 -3.55
N LEU A 244 21.61 -10.90 -4.59
CA LEU A 244 22.93 -10.27 -4.51
C LEU A 244 22.88 -8.90 -5.20
N PRO A 245 22.89 -7.79 -4.44
CA PRO A 245 22.82 -6.44 -4.99
C PRO A 245 23.85 -6.17 -6.08
N GLU A 246 25.09 -6.61 -5.89
CA GLU A 246 26.18 -6.36 -6.85
C GLU A 246 26.00 -7.11 -8.17
N GLU A 247 25.42 -8.31 -8.15
CA GLU A 247 25.10 -9.03 -9.39
C GLU A 247 23.93 -8.36 -10.12
N PHE A 248 22.90 -7.95 -9.38
CA PHE A 248 21.78 -7.20 -9.92
C PHE A 248 22.24 -5.88 -10.56
N MET A 249 23.15 -5.13 -9.93
CA MET A 249 23.65 -3.88 -10.53
C MET A 249 24.34 -4.11 -11.88
N LYS A 250 25.06 -5.23 -12.05
CA LYS A 250 25.71 -5.58 -13.32
C LYS A 250 24.72 -5.88 -14.44
N THR A 251 23.51 -6.35 -14.12
CA THR A 251 22.49 -6.63 -15.15
C THR A 251 21.80 -5.35 -15.62
N LEU A 252 21.70 -4.33 -14.76
CA LEU A 252 21.01 -3.07 -15.08
C LEU A 252 21.56 -2.35 -16.30
N GLU A 253 22.84 -2.46 -16.63
CA GLU A 253 23.38 -1.87 -17.87
C GLU A 253 22.70 -2.43 -19.13
N LYS A 254 22.34 -3.72 -19.10
CA LYS A 254 21.76 -4.46 -20.23
C LYS A 254 20.24 -4.61 -20.18
N THR A 255 19.64 -4.56 -18.99
CA THR A 255 18.20 -4.83 -18.79
C THR A 255 17.48 -3.74 -18.01
N GLY A 256 18.14 -2.60 -17.77
CA GLY A 256 17.62 -1.54 -16.91
C GLY A 256 16.50 -0.70 -17.53
N PRO A 257 15.94 0.24 -16.74
CA PRO A 257 14.79 1.06 -17.14
C PRO A 257 15.07 1.95 -18.35
N GLN A 258 16.33 2.24 -18.66
CA GLN A 258 16.71 3.01 -19.86
C GLN A 258 16.23 2.40 -21.18
N LEU A 259 15.83 1.12 -21.18
CA LEU A 259 15.25 0.45 -22.35
C LEU A 259 13.74 0.69 -22.52
N THR A 260 13.05 1.08 -21.44
CA THR A 260 11.58 1.19 -21.41
C THR A 260 11.09 2.59 -21.02
N SER A 261 11.92 3.35 -20.30
CA SER A 261 11.68 4.72 -19.90
C SER A 261 12.47 5.70 -20.76
N ARG A 262 11.84 6.82 -21.10
CA ARG A 262 12.49 7.93 -21.80
C ARG A 262 13.30 8.84 -20.86
N ILE A 263 13.11 8.68 -19.55
CA ILE A 263 13.78 9.49 -18.55
C ILE A 263 15.25 9.09 -18.44
N LYS A 264 16.13 10.09 -18.50
CA LYS A 264 17.58 9.94 -18.36
C LYS A 264 18.02 10.29 -16.95
N GLY A 265 19.18 9.79 -16.54
CA GLY A 265 19.81 10.11 -15.26
C GLY A 265 20.52 8.90 -14.67
N ASP A 266 20.87 8.99 -13.40
CA ASP A 266 21.59 7.96 -12.67
C ASP A 266 20.66 6.86 -12.12
N TRP A 267 20.15 6.02 -13.03
CA TRP A 267 19.34 4.86 -12.65
C TRP A 267 20.08 3.93 -11.68
N ILE A 268 21.39 3.73 -11.86
CA ILE A 268 22.18 2.82 -11.01
C ILE A 268 22.25 3.35 -9.58
N GLY A 269 22.50 4.65 -9.40
CA GLY A 269 22.47 5.31 -8.09
C GLY A 269 21.10 5.21 -7.44
N LEU A 270 20.02 5.41 -8.20
CA LEU A 270 18.65 5.27 -7.70
C LEU A 270 18.38 3.85 -7.19
N TYR A 271 18.72 2.81 -7.96
CA TYR A 271 18.57 1.43 -7.50
C TYR A 271 19.43 1.15 -6.27
N ARG A 272 20.68 1.63 -6.23
CA ARG A 272 21.58 1.42 -5.08
C ARG A 272 21.01 1.99 -3.80
N HIS A 273 20.30 3.11 -3.88
CA HIS A 273 19.59 3.67 -2.74
C HIS A 273 18.32 2.86 -2.45
N PHE A 274 17.49 2.57 -3.47
CA PHE A 274 16.25 1.81 -3.31
C PHE A 274 16.45 0.46 -2.63
N LEU A 275 17.51 -0.29 -2.94
CA LEU A 275 17.81 -1.59 -2.31
C LEU A 275 18.06 -1.51 -0.79
N LYS A 276 18.29 -0.31 -0.26
CA LYS A 276 18.44 -0.05 1.19
C LYS A 276 17.16 0.49 1.83
N SER A 277 16.14 0.77 1.03
CA SER A 277 14.89 1.37 1.50
C SER A 277 13.94 0.35 2.15
N PRO A 278 13.03 0.79 3.03
CA PRO A 278 11.95 -0.05 3.55
C PRO A 278 11.03 -0.59 2.45
N ASN A 279 10.84 0.17 1.36
CA ASN A 279 10.03 -0.22 0.22
C ASN A 279 10.59 -1.47 -0.47
N PHE A 280 11.91 -1.53 -0.67
CA PHE A 280 12.55 -2.73 -1.20
C PHE A 280 12.48 -3.90 -0.24
N ASP A 281 12.77 -3.69 1.05
CA ASP A 281 12.72 -4.77 2.05
C ASP A 281 11.33 -5.42 2.12
N GLY A 282 10.28 -4.59 2.20
CA GLY A 282 8.90 -5.07 2.23
C GLY A 282 8.48 -5.75 0.92
N TRP A 283 8.85 -5.17 -0.23
CA TRP A 283 8.61 -5.77 -1.55
C TRP A 283 9.30 -7.13 -1.67
N PHE A 284 10.57 -7.21 -1.30
CA PHE A 284 11.40 -8.41 -1.41
C PHE A 284 10.87 -9.53 -0.53
N LYS A 285 10.52 -9.22 0.73
CA LYS A 285 9.88 -10.18 1.65
C LYS A 285 8.55 -10.71 1.10
N THR A 286 7.72 -9.82 0.55
CA THR A 286 6.43 -10.19 -0.04
C THR A 286 6.63 -11.11 -1.24
N ARG A 287 7.52 -10.74 -2.18
CA ARG A 287 7.83 -11.55 -3.37
C ARG A 287 8.43 -12.91 -3.03
N ARG A 288 9.34 -12.95 -2.05
CA ARG A 288 9.93 -14.20 -1.59
C ARG A 288 8.86 -15.11 -0.97
N LYS A 289 7.95 -14.56 -0.16
CA LYS A 289 6.83 -15.31 0.40
C LYS A 289 5.93 -15.88 -0.69
N GLU A 290 5.49 -15.05 -1.65
CA GLU A 290 4.67 -15.47 -2.80
C GLU A 290 5.34 -16.61 -3.58
N MET A 291 6.65 -16.50 -3.83
CA MET A 291 7.41 -17.53 -4.54
C MET A 291 7.53 -18.83 -3.74
N THR A 292 7.85 -18.75 -2.45
CA THR A 292 7.92 -19.92 -1.57
C THR A 292 6.58 -20.64 -1.50
N GLN A 293 5.49 -19.91 -1.30
CA GLN A 293 4.14 -20.50 -1.29
C GLN A 293 3.78 -21.15 -2.63
N LYS A 294 4.17 -20.55 -3.76
CA LYS A 294 3.97 -21.15 -5.08
C LYS A 294 4.80 -22.43 -5.28
N LEU A 295 6.04 -22.46 -4.80
CA LEU A 295 6.87 -23.66 -4.84
C LEU A 295 6.28 -24.78 -3.99
N GLU A 296 5.83 -24.45 -2.78
CA GLU A 296 5.17 -25.40 -1.88
C GLU A 296 3.88 -25.95 -2.50
N ALA A 297 3.08 -25.09 -3.13
CA ALA A 297 1.89 -25.51 -3.88
C ALA A 297 2.24 -26.48 -5.02
N LEU A 298 3.23 -26.16 -5.85
CA LEU A 298 3.67 -27.04 -6.95
C LEU A 298 4.22 -28.38 -6.44
N HIS A 299 4.94 -28.36 -5.31
CA HIS A 299 5.44 -29.58 -4.69
C HIS A 299 4.29 -30.44 -4.14
N LEU A 300 3.27 -29.83 -3.53
CA LEU A 300 2.08 -30.53 -3.07
C LEU A 300 1.31 -31.16 -4.23
N GLU A 301 1.16 -30.41 -5.33
CA GLU A 301 0.55 -30.91 -6.56
C GLU A 301 1.32 -32.10 -7.14
N ALA A 302 2.65 -32.02 -7.21
CA ALA A 302 3.48 -33.14 -7.67
C ALA A 302 3.31 -34.37 -6.78
N LEU A 303 3.29 -34.21 -5.45
CA LEU A 303 3.04 -35.32 -4.51
C LEU A 303 1.67 -36.00 -4.72
N CYS A 304 0.67 -35.26 -5.19
CA CYS A 304 -0.66 -35.82 -5.47
C CYS A 304 -0.75 -36.57 -6.79
N GLU A 305 0.21 -36.39 -7.70
CA GLU A 305 0.25 -37.11 -8.98
C GLU A 305 1.10 -38.39 -8.90
N GLU A 306 1.86 -38.56 -7.82
CA GLU A 306 2.65 -39.77 -7.54
C GLU A 306 1.81 -40.89 -6.91
N ASP A 307 2.14 -42.14 -7.23
CA ASP A 307 1.56 -43.32 -6.59
C ASP A 307 2.25 -43.61 -5.26
N LEU A 308 1.75 -42.95 -4.21
CA LEU A 308 2.29 -43.06 -2.86
C LEU A 308 2.10 -44.47 -2.27
N LEU A 309 1.07 -45.21 -2.68
CA LEU A 309 0.85 -46.59 -2.23
C LEU A 309 1.95 -47.51 -2.76
N LEU A 310 2.27 -47.42 -4.05
CA LEU A 310 3.39 -48.16 -4.63
C LEU A 310 4.73 -47.80 -3.97
N TRP A 311 4.91 -46.53 -3.58
CA TRP A 311 6.09 -46.10 -2.83
C TRP A 311 6.16 -46.78 -1.45
N THR A 312 5.06 -46.81 -0.70
CA THR A 312 5.02 -47.40 0.65
C THR A 312 5.31 -48.91 0.66
N GLN A 313 4.96 -49.63 -0.41
CA GLN A 313 5.28 -51.07 -0.54
C GLN A 313 6.79 -51.36 -0.54
N LYS A 314 7.63 -50.37 -0.87
CA LYS A 314 9.09 -50.50 -0.91
C LYS A 314 9.78 -50.03 0.37
N HIS A 315 9.02 -49.58 1.36
CA HIS A 315 9.54 -48.97 2.58
C HIS A 315 8.99 -49.67 3.82
N THR A 316 9.64 -49.45 4.95
CA THR A 316 9.22 -50.02 6.23
C THR A 316 7.94 -49.36 6.76
N GLU A 317 7.27 -50.02 7.70
CA GLU A 317 6.10 -49.46 8.39
C GLU A 317 6.42 -48.14 9.09
N VAL A 318 7.61 -48.02 9.70
CA VAL A 318 8.06 -46.80 10.38
C VAL A 318 8.21 -45.64 9.39
N GLU A 319 8.82 -45.88 8.23
CA GLU A 319 8.96 -44.88 7.16
C GLU A 319 7.60 -44.48 6.59
N THR A 320 6.67 -45.42 6.47
CA THR A 320 5.30 -45.17 6.00
C THR A 320 4.52 -44.33 7.02
N VAL A 321 4.64 -44.62 8.31
CA VAL A 321 4.05 -43.83 9.40
C VAL A 321 4.62 -42.40 9.39
N ASP A 322 5.95 -42.24 9.27
CA ASP A 322 6.59 -40.92 9.18
C ASP A 322 6.12 -40.13 7.95
N LEU A 323 5.97 -40.79 6.80
CA LEU A 323 5.39 -40.17 5.60
C LEU A 323 3.97 -39.66 5.88
N VAL A 324 3.09 -40.48 6.46
CA VAL A 324 1.72 -40.08 6.79
C VAL A 324 1.71 -38.84 7.70
N LEU A 325 2.54 -38.82 8.75
CA LEU A 325 2.65 -37.67 9.65
C LEU A 325 3.13 -36.40 8.91
N LYS A 326 4.13 -36.53 8.03
CA LYS A 326 4.61 -35.42 7.20
C LYS A 326 3.55 -34.91 6.24
N LEU A 327 2.77 -35.79 5.61
CA LEU A 327 1.69 -35.41 4.69
C LEU A 327 0.53 -34.73 5.43
N LYS A 328 0.13 -35.24 6.60
CA LYS A 328 -0.87 -34.57 7.46
C LYS A 328 -0.42 -33.18 7.89
N ASN A 329 0.83 -33.02 8.30
CA ASN A 329 1.40 -31.71 8.65
C ASN A 329 1.42 -30.76 7.45
N LYS A 330 1.80 -31.24 6.25
CA LYS A 330 1.75 -30.44 5.01
C LYS A 330 0.33 -30.01 4.67
N LEU A 331 -0.66 -30.89 4.84
CA LEU A 331 -2.07 -30.57 4.61
C LEU A 331 -2.56 -29.44 5.55
N LEU A 332 -2.25 -29.54 6.84
CA LEU A 332 -2.59 -28.51 7.84
C LEU A 332 -1.88 -27.17 7.57
N GLN A 333 -0.60 -27.22 7.20
CA GLN A 333 0.15 -26.02 6.86
C GLN A 333 -0.43 -25.35 5.60
N ALA A 334 -0.76 -26.14 4.58
CA ALA A 334 -1.33 -25.64 3.33
C ALA A 334 -2.66 -24.91 3.54
N ASP A 335 -3.52 -25.45 4.41
CA ASP A 335 -4.79 -24.84 4.79
C ASP A 335 -4.58 -23.54 5.60
N ARG A 336 -3.72 -23.59 6.62
CA ARG A 336 -3.40 -22.42 7.46
C ARG A 336 -2.81 -21.27 6.65
N GLU A 337 -1.91 -21.57 5.72
CA GLU A 337 -1.24 -20.58 4.88
C GLU A 337 -2.03 -20.18 3.63
N HIS A 338 -3.16 -20.83 3.37
CA HIS A 338 -3.99 -20.65 2.18
C HIS A 338 -3.15 -20.75 0.90
N LEU A 339 -2.41 -21.86 0.76
CA LEU A 339 -1.54 -22.05 -0.39
C LEU A 339 -2.34 -22.03 -1.71
N PRO A 340 -1.78 -21.44 -2.79
CA PRO A 340 -2.46 -21.31 -4.08
C PRO A 340 -2.37 -22.61 -4.89
N VAL A 341 -2.98 -23.69 -4.39
CA VAL A 341 -3.05 -25.00 -5.04
C VAL A 341 -4.28 -25.11 -5.96
N LYS A 342 -4.30 -26.09 -6.87
CA LYS A 342 -5.51 -26.43 -7.63
C LYS A 342 -6.67 -26.85 -6.70
N PRO A 343 -7.94 -26.65 -7.10
CA PRO A 343 -9.11 -26.88 -6.26
C PRO A 343 -9.17 -28.28 -5.61
N ASP A 344 -8.76 -29.32 -6.35
CA ASP A 344 -8.90 -30.72 -5.92
C ASP A 344 -7.65 -31.26 -5.20
N THR A 345 -6.53 -30.52 -5.18
CA THR A 345 -5.24 -31.02 -4.68
C THR A 345 -5.33 -31.43 -3.21
N MET A 346 -6.01 -30.62 -2.39
CA MET A 346 -6.16 -30.90 -0.96
C MET A 346 -6.99 -32.15 -0.69
N GLU A 347 -8.07 -32.34 -1.46
CA GLU A 347 -8.94 -33.51 -1.34
C GLU A 347 -8.26 -34.79 -1.84
N LYS A 348 -7.53 -34.70 -2.97
CA LYS A 348 -6.71 -35.80 -3.49
C LYS A 348 -5.66 -36.24 -2.48
N LEU A 349 -4.93 -35.30 -1.88
CA LEU A 349 -3.92 -35.62 -0.87
C LEU A 349 -4.54 -36.30 0.34
N ARG A 350 -5.70 -35.83 0.79
CA ARG A 350 -6.44 -36.46 1.89
C ARG A 350 -6.83 -37.89 1.57
N THR A 351 -7.33 -38.13 0.37
CA THR A 351 -7.65 -39.48 -0.14
C THR A 351 -6.41 -40.38 -0.18
N HIS A 352 -5.27 -39.86 -0.62
CA HIS A 352 -4.00 -40.62 -0.63
C HIS A 352 -3.55 -40.97 0.79
N ILE A 353 -3.62 -40.02 1.73
CA ILE A 353 -3.28 -40.26 3.14
C ILE A 353 -4.17 -41.37 3.72
N ASP A 354 -5.48 -41.29 3.50
CA ASP A 354 -6.44 -42.28 4.01
C ASP A 354 -6.18 -43.67 3.42
N ALA A 355 -5.88 -43.75 2.13
CA ALA A 355 -5.55 -45.02 1.48
C ALA A 355 -4.26 -45.66 2.02
N ILE A 356 -3.21 -44.86 2.29
CA ILE A 356 -1.97 -45.34 2.91
C ILE A 356 -2.22 -45.84 4.34
N ILE A 357 -3.04 -45.11 5.12
CA ILE A 357 -3.40 -45.53 6.47
C ILE A 357 -4.11 -46.89 6.44
N LEU A 358 -5.09 -47.08 5.54
CA LEU A 358 -5.82 -48.34 5.41
C LEU A 358 -4.93 -49.53 4.99
N ALA A 359 -3.78 -49.28 4.37
CA ALA A 359 -2.82 -50.31 4.00
C ALA A 359 -1.87 -50.74 5.14
N LEU A 360 -1.82 -49.99 6.24
CA LEU A 360 -1.02 -50.33 7.43
C LEU A 360 -1.72 -51.36 8.33
N PRO A 361 -0.98 -52.07 9.20
CA PRO A 361 -1.55 -52.92 10.25
C PRO A 361 -2.55 -52.20 11.18
N GLU A 362 -3.57 -52.91 11.67
CA GLU A 362 -4.69 -52.34 12.45
C GLU A 362 -4.23 -51.60 13.74
N ASP A 363 -3.18 -52.08 14.39
CA ASP A 363 -2.60 -51.47 15.59
C ASP A 363 -2.01 -50.08 15.30
N LEU A 364 -1.43 -49.86 14.11
CA LEU A 364 -0.91 -48.57 13.67
C LEU A 364 -2.00 -47.65 13.11
N GLN A 365 -3.03 -48.20 12.45
CA GLN A 365 -4.17 -47.43 11.95
C GLN A 365 -4.86 -46.64 13.07
N GLY A 366 -5.15 -47.32 14.19
CA GLY A 366 -5.84 -46.73 15.34
C GLY A 366 -5.08 -45.55 15.96
N ILE A 367 -3.75 -45.56 15.89
CA ILE A 367 -2.90 -44.45 16.37
C ILE A 367 -3.01 -43.27 15.40
N LEU A 368 -2.80 -43.51 14.11
CA LEU A 368 -2.76 -42.45 13.09
C LEU A 368 -4.11 -41.77 12.86
N LEU A 369 -5.23 -42.47 13.03
CA LEU A 369 -6.57 -41.90 12.91
C LEU A 369 -6.93 -41.01 14.12
N LYS A 370 -6.45 -41.33 15.32
CA LYS A 370 -6.68 -40.54 16.54
C LYS A 370 -5.92 -39.22 16.57
N THR A 371 -4.72 -39.17 15.99
CA THR A 371 -3.90 -37.95 15.90
C THR A 371 -4.50 -36.85 15.01
N SER A 372 -5.65 -37.09 14.38
CA SER A 372 -6.36 -36.13 13.52
C SER A 372 -7.22 -35.11 14.27
N MET A 373 -7.40 -35.25 15.60
CA MET A 373 -8.36 -34.46 16.40
C MET A 373 -7.71 -33.48 17.41
N THR A 374 -6.42 -33.21 17.28
CA THR A 374 -5.68 -32.21 18.06
C THR A 374 -4.87 -31.35 17.13
#